data_AF-A0AAP0BEE5-F1
#
_entry.id   AF-A0AAP0BEE5-F1
#
_cell.length_a   1.000
_cell.length_b   1.000
_cell.length_c   1.000
_cell.angle_alpha   90.00
_cell.angle_beta   90.00
_cell.angle_gamma   90.00
#
_symmetry.space_group_name_H-M   'P 1'
#
loop_
_entity.id
_entity.type
_entity.pdbx_description
1 polymer ?
#
loop_
_entity_poly.entity_id
_entity_poly.type
_entity_poly.pdbx_seq_one_letter_code
_entity_poly.pdbx_strand_id
1 'polypeptide(L)'
;MDEDMVSMDPIEIHSEEEPYRDRISFYQIKTGLTDAVQTGQVYENPREATWRIVFANCHLANKPVDIEVPQAVLPDTVFKAVIRISYDMQLKQVLANGKKGALNVGAVLILPEGFKLAPPDRISPEMKEKMGNLSFQCYRPNKRNIIVIGHVLGQKYSEIVFPILSTDLAKKKDIHFLKYPIYVGGNRGRGQIYPDGSKSNNTVYNATSSGIVRKIVR
;
A
#
# COMPACT_ATOMS: atom_id res chain seq x y z
N MET A 1 8.57 -44.99 3.47
CA MET A 1 9.22 -43.80 4.07
C MET A 1 9.63 -43.02 2.86
N ASP A 2 8.73 -42.14 2.42
CA ASP A 2 8.69 -41.71 1.03
C ASP A 2 9.32 -40.32 0.95
N GLU A 3 10.58 -40.32 0.52
CA GLU A 3 11.21 -39.19 -0.14
C GLU A 3 10.57 -39.07 -1.52
N ASP A 4 9.69 -38.08 -1.71
CA ASP A 4 9.45 -37.37 -2.98
C ASP A 4 8.12 -36.59 -2.89
N MET A 5 8.22 -35.31 -2.52
CA MET A 5 7.21 -34.30 -2.86
C MET A 5 7.90 -33.01 -3.27
N VAL A 6 8.53 -33.04 -4.43
CA VAL A 6 8.83 -31.84 -5.21
C VAL A 6 7.52 -31.42 -5.89
N SER A 7 6.86 -30.40 -5.34
CA SER A 7 5.73 -29.74 -6.00
C SER A 7 6.26 -28.89 -7.15
N MET A 8 6.35 -29.49 -8.34
CA MET A 8 6.48 -28.77 -9.60
C MET A 8 5.11 -28.21 -10.00
N ASP A 9 4.83 -26.96 -9.66
CA ASP A 9 3.89 -26.15 -10.43
C ASP A 9 4.68 -25.02 -11.11
N PRO A 10 4.95 -25.11 -12.43
CA PRO A 10 5.49 -23.98 -13.15
C PRO A 10 4.40 -22.92 -13.25
N ILE A 11 4.56 -21.82 -12.51
CA ILE A 11 3.83 -20.59 -12.80
C ILE A 11 4.29 -20.16 -14.20
N GLU A 12 3.46 -20.41 -15.21
CA GLU A 12 3.65 -19.85 -16.55
C GLU A 12 3.50 -18.33 -16.45
N ILE A 13 4.64 -17.65 -16.28
CA ILE A 13 4.74 -16.21 -16.42
C ILE A 13 4.71 -15.95 -17.92
N HIS A 14 3.55 -15.55 -18.45
CA HIS A 14 3.48 -14.95 -19.78
C HIS A 14 4.37 -13.70 -19.77
N SER A 15 5.59 -13.84 -20.31
CA SER A 15 6.51 -12.74 -20.49
C SER A 15 5.99 -11.87 -21.64
N GLU A 16 5.24 -10.83 -21.32
CA GLU A 16 5.13 -9.68 -22.22
C GLU A 16 6.56 -9.20 -22.53
N GLU A 17 6.87 -9.04 -23.81
CA GLU A 17 8.22 -8.91 -24.41
C GLU A 17 9.02 -7.65 -23.99
N GLU A 18 8.53 -6.85 -23.04
CA GLU A 18 9.23 -5.67 -22.53
C GLU A 18 10.01 -5.99 -21.24
N PRO A 19 11.28 -5.55 -21.15
CA PRO A 19 12.07 -5.66 -19.92
C PRO A 19 11.32 -5.08 -18.72
N TYR A 20 11.30 -5.80 -17.60
CA TYR A 20 10.59 -5.42 -16.39
C TYR A 20 10.90 -3.99 -15.89
N ARG A 21 12.13 -3.49 -16.16
CA ARG A 21 12.56 -2.13 -15.85
C ARG A 21 11.84 -1.06 -16.69
N ASP A 22 11.52 -1.37 -17.94
CA ASP A 22 10.81 -0.46 -18.85
C ASP A 22 9.33 -0.34 -18.48
N ARG A 23 8.75 -1.42 -17.91
CA ARG A 23 7.41 -1.37 -17.31
C ARG A 23 7.37 -0.46 -16.07
N ILE A 24 8.38 -0.53 -15.20
CA ILE A 24 8.46 0.34 -14.01
C ILE A 24 8.57 1.81 -14.41
N SER A 25 9.43 2.14 -15.37
CA SER A 25 9.61 3.51 -15.85
C SER A 25 8.33 4.02 -16.53
N PHE A 26 7.67 3.18 -17.33
CA PHE A 26 6.36 3.49 -17.93
C PHE A 26 5.30 3.79 -16.88
N TYR A 27 5.15 2.94 -15.85
CA TYR A 27 4.18 3.16 -14.79
C TYR A 27 4.54 4.36 -13.90
N GLN A 28 5.83 4.61 -13.61
CA GLN A 28 6.28 5.82 -12.90
C GLN A 28 5.89 7.09 -13.67
N ILE A 29 6.18 7.13 -14.97
CA ILE A 29 5.87 8.27 -15.85
C ILE A 29 4.35 8.48 -15.95
N LYS A 30 3.58 7.39 -16.09
CA LYS A 30 2.13 7.45 -16.29
C LYS A 30 1.33 7.75 -15.02
N THR A 31 1.79 7.26 -13.86
CA THR A 31 1.03 7.33 -12.59
C THR A 31 1.58 8.34 -11.59
N GLY A 32 2.85 8.76 -11.74
CA GLY A 32 3.55 9.62 -10.77
C GLY A 32 3.83 8.96 -9.42
N LEU A 33 3.63 7.64 -9.29
CA LEU A 33 3.82 6.87 -8.05
C LEU A 33 5.27 6.39 -7.91
N THR A 34 5.79 6.39 -6.68
CA THR A 34 7.13 5.83 -6.38
C THR A 34 7.07 4.33 -6.06
N ASP A 35 8.24 3.67 -6.06
CA ASP A 35 8.43 2.21 -6.00
C ASP A 35 7.55 1.43 -4.99
N ALA A 36 7.29 2.01 -3.81
CA ALA A 36 6.55 1.32 -2.75
C ALA A 36 5.04 1.29 -2.97
N VAL A 37 4.46 2.19 -3.78
CA VAL A 37 3.06 2.03 -4.25
C VAL A 37 3.03 1.14 -5.50
N GLN A 38 4.04 1.24 -6.36
CA GLN A 38 4.16 0.39 -7.54
C GLN A 38 4.24 -1.09 -7.20
N THR A 39 5.01 -1.47 -6.18
CA THR A 39 5.10 -2.88 -5.72
C THR A 39 3.76 -3.45 -5.29
N GLY A 40 2.86 -2.62 -4.74
CA GLY A 40 1.47 -3.00 -4.54
C GLY A 40 0.80 -3.33 -5.86
N GLN A 41 0.81 -2.40 -6.82
CA GLN A 41 0.13 -2.52 -8.12
C GLN A 41 0.70 -3.60 -9.06
N VAL A 42 1.86 -4.19 -8.77
CA VAL A 42 2.35 -5.40 -9.48
C VAL A 42 1.37 -6.57 -9.29
N TYR A 43 0.69 -6.63 -8.14
CA TYR A 43 -0.25 -7.70 -7.83
C TYR A 43 -1.66 -7.38 -8.36
N GLU A 44 -2.40 -8.41 -8.73
CA GLU A 44 -3.79 -8.23 -9.17
C GLU A 44 -4.71 -7.84 -7.98
N ASN A 45 -4.44 -8.40 -6.80
CA ASN A 45 -5.13 -8.09 -5.56
C ASN A 45 -4.09 -7.66 -4.51
N PRO A 46 -4.26 -6.51 -3.82
CA PRO A 46 -3.29 -6.09 -2.81
C PRO A 46 -3.36 -6.93 -1.53
N ARG A 47 -4.31 -7.87 -1.44
CA ARG A 47 -4.45 -8.82 -0.35
C ARG A 47 -4.35 -10.24 -0.87
N GLU A 48 -3.38 -10.97 -0.35
CA GLU A 48 -3.19 -12.39 -0.62
C GLU A 48 -4.29 -13.23 0.04
N ALA A 49 -4.46 -14.49 -0.37
CA ALA A 49 -5.41 -15.42 0.24
C ALA A 49 -5.10 -15.68 1.73
N THR A 50 -3.84 -15.53 2.14
CA THR A 50 -3.36 -15.55 3.53
C THR A 50 -3.73 -14.29 4.32
N TRP A 51 -4.47 -13.36 3.70
CA TRP A 51 -4.85 -12.05 4.22
C TRP A 51 -3.70 -11.05 4.41
N ARG A 52 -2.49 -11.42 4.02
CA ARG A 52 -1.32 -10.54 4.01
C ARG A 52 -1.50 -9.45 2.95
N ILE A 53 -1.18 -8.21 3.30
CA ILE A 53 -1.12 -7.10 2.34
C ILE A 53 0.23 -7.14 1.63
N VAL A 54 0.23 -7.08 0.30
CA VAL A 54 1.41 -7.27 -0.55
C VAL A 54 2.54 -6.26 -0.30
N PHE A 55 2.26 -5.13 0.34
CA PHE A 55 3.30 -4.20 0.83
C PHE A 55 4.33 -4.90 1.72
N ALA A 56 3.93 -5.94 2.45
CA ALA A 56 4.80 -6.71 3.32
C ALA A 56 5.86 -7.53 2.56
N ASN A 57 5.77 -7.67 1.23
CA ASN A 57 6.79 -8.34 0.42
C ASN A 57 8.02 -7.44 0.20
N CYS A 58 7.87 -6.12 0.37
CA CYS A 58 8.95 -5.14 0.22
C CYS A 58 9.25 -4.37 1.51
N HIS A 59 8.26 -4.18 2.38
CA HIS A 59 8.40 -3.59 3.72
C HIS A 59 8.39 -4.71 4.76
N LEU A 60 9.58 -5.17 5.14
CA LEU A 60 9.76 -6.38 5.93
C LEU A 60 9.61 -6.14 7.45
N ALA A 61 9.74 -4.89 7.89
CA ALA A 61 9.54 -4.53 9.29
C ALA A 61 8.06 -4.37 9.61
N ASN A 62 7.59 -5.04 10.68
CA ASN A 62 6.22 -4.89 11.17
C ASN A 62 6.10 -3.70 12.13
N LYS A 63 5.12 -2.82 11.87
CA LYS A 63 4.74 -1.69 12.72
C LYS A 63 3.21 -1.54 12.72
N PRO A 64 2.61 -1.09 13.84
CA PRO A 64 1.17 -0.98 13.96
C PRO A 64 0.58 0.10 13.05
N VAL A 65 -0.66 -0.12 12.64
CA VAL A 65 -1.51 0.80 11.89
C VAL A 65 -2.89 0.75 12.52
N ASP A 66 -3.45 1.90 12.88
CA ASP A 66 -4.77 1.98 13.49
C ASP A 66 -5.80 2.46 12.45
N ILE A 67 -7.03 1.97 12.59
CA ILE A 67 -8.16 2.42 11.78
C ILE A 67 -9.35 2.77 12.68
N GLU A 68 -9.96 3.92 12.40
CA GLU A 68 -11.16 4.40 13.07
C GLU A 68 -12.26 4.60 12.02
N VAL A 69 -13.38 3.92 12.21
CA VAL A 69 -14.57 3.99 11.35
C VAL A 69 -15.83 4.04 12.23
N PRO A 70 -16.95 4.61 11.74
CA PRO A 70 -18.22 4.51 12.44
C PRO A 70 -18.62 3.05 12.65
N GLN A 71 -19.29 2.76 13.76
CA GLN A 71 -19.81 1.43 14.05
C GLN A 71 -20.79 0.94 12.96
N ALA A 72 -21.61 1.85 12.44
CA ALA A 72 -22.59 1.58 11.40
C ALA A 72 -22.72 2.81 10.48
N VAL A 73 -23.11 2.56 9.23
CA VAL A 73 -23.33 3.60 8.23
C VAL A 73 -24.63 3.31 7.49
N LEU A 74 -25.40 4.34 7.18
CA LEU A 74 -26.59 4.24 6.34
C LEU A 74 -26.19 4.10 4.86
N PRO A 75 -27.08 3.59 3.99
CA PRO A 75 -26.87 3.60 2.54
C PRO A 75 -26.70 5.02 1.99
N ASP A 76 -26.04 5.13 0.83
CA ASP A 76 -25.73 6.40 0.13
C ASP A 76 -25.27 7.54 1.05
N THR A 77 -24.43 7.22 2.04
CA THR A 77 -23.96 8.17 3.05
C THR A 77 -22.45 8.29 3.00
N VAL A 78 -21.95 9.53 3.07
CA VAL A 78 -20.51 9.80 3.17
C VAL A 78 -20.09 9.70 4.65
N PHE A 79 -19.06 8.94 4.91
CA PHE A 79 -18.44 8.83 6.23
C PHE A 79 -16.92 8.89 6.14
N LYS A 80 -16.28 9.14 7.28
CA LYS A 80 -14.81 9.15 7.40
C LYS A 80 -14.29 7.78 7.82
N ALA A 81 -13.27 7.29 7.15
CA ALA A 81 -12.38 6.26 7.67
C ALA A 81 -11.02 6.91 7.96
N VAL A 82 -10.57 6.87 9.22
CA VAL A 82 -9.31 7.52 9.63
C VAL A 82 -8.26 6.44 9.83
N ILE A 83 -7.16 6.52 9.10
CA ILE A 83 -6.02 5.60 9.22
C ILE A 83 -4.87 6.35 9.89
N ARG A 84 -4.33 5.79 10.98
CA ARG A 84 -3.22 6.39 11.73
C ARG A 84 -1.97 5.54 11.56
N ILE A 85 -0.88 6.16 11.10
CA ILE A 85 0.42 5.52 10.89
C ILE A 85 1.42 6.20 11.84
N SER A 86 1.37 5.80 13.12
CA SER A 86 2.08 6.45 14.22
C SER A 86 3.56 6.07 14.28
N TYR A 87 4.46 7.04 14.23
CA TYR A 87 5.90 6.84 14.40
C TYR A 87 6.56 8.00 15.14
N ASP A 88 7.74 7.76 15.69
CA ASP A 88 8.52 8.81 16.33
C ASP A 88 9.05 9.80 15.28
N MET A 89 8.54 11.03 15.33
CA MET A 89 8.85 12.10 14.38
C MET A 89 10.29 12.62 14.48
N GLN A 90 11.01 12.30 15.55
CA GLN A 90 12.43 12.61 15.69
C GLN A 90 13.32 11.65 14.86
N LEU A 91 12.78 10.47 14.53
CA LEU A 91 13.51 9.49 13.74
C LEU A 91 13.62 9.91 12.28
N LYS A 92 14.83 9.76 11.74
CA LYS A 92 15.14 9.95 10.33
C LYS A 92 15.51 8.61 9.69
N GLN A 93 15.20 8.46 8.42
CA GLN A 93 15.55 7.28 7.63
C GLN A 93 16.73 7.57 6.67
N VAL A 94 17.36 6.52 6.16
CA VAL A 94 18.35 6.61 5.09
C VAL A 94 17.64 6.79 3.74
N LEU A 95 17.91 7.90 3.07
CA LEU A 95 17.40 8.21 1.74
C LEU A 95 18.17 7.45 0.64
N ALA A 96 17.68 7.48 -0.60
CA ALA A 96 18.34 6.84 -1.73
C ALA A 96 19.79 7.33 -1.94
N ASN A 97 20.06 8.61 -1.63
CA ASN A 97 21.40 9.21 -1.70
C ASN A 97 22.29 8.93 -0.46
N GLY A 98 21.86 8.09 0.48
CA GLY A 98 22.57 7.76 1.71
C GLY A 98 22.48 8.79 2.84
N LYS A 99 21.92 9.99 2.60
CA LYS A 99 21.72 11.00 3.66
C LYS A 99 20.52 10.63 4.54
N LYS A 100 20.48 11.18 5.76
CA LYS A 100 19.33 11.06 6.66
C LYS A 100 18.23 12.05 6.29
N GLY A 101 16.98 11.60 6.22
CA GLY A 101 15.82 12.43 5.89
C GLY A 101 14.53 11.99 6.55
N ALA A 102 13.46 12.75 6.32
CA ALA A 102 12.13 12.47 6.87
C ALA A 102 11.53 11.18 6.30
N LEU A 103 10.55 10.63 7.03
CA LEU A 103 9.78 9.48 6.59
C LEU A 103 8.54 9.92 5.81
N ASN A 104 8.27 9.20 4.73
CA ASN A 104 6.99 9.25 4.05
C ASN A 104 6.11 8.11 4.54
N VAL A 105 4.80 8.27 4.34
CA VAL A 105 3.79 7.27 4.67
C VAL A 105 2.88 7.01 3.47
N GLY A 106 2.26 5.85 3.48
CA GLY A 106 1.27 5.42 2.51
C GLY A 106 0.33 4.39 3.12
N ALA A 107 -0.84 4.23 2.51
CA ALA A 107 -1.84 3.29 2.97
C ALA A 107 -2.63 2.68 1.81
N VAL A 108 -3.15 1.47 2.04
CA VAL A 108 -4.24 0.87 1.27
C VAL A 108 -5.41 0.62 2.20
N LEU A 109 -6.60 0.99 1.74
CA LEU A 109 -7.87 0.71 2.37
C LEU A 109 -8.70 -0.18 1.43
N ILE A 110 -9.03 -1.37 1.90
CA ILE A 110 -9.82 -2.37 1.17
C ILE A 110 -11.20 -2.40 1.78
N LEU A 111 -12.17 -1.87 1.04
CA LEU A 111 -13.56 -1.77 1.45
C LEU A 111 -14.40 -2.90 0.84
N PRO A 112 -15.60 -3.15 1.39
CA PRO A 112 -16.57 -4.05 0.79
C PRO A 112 -16.98 -3.56 -0.60
N GLU A 113 -17.47 -4.48 -1.42
CA GLU A 113 -17.94 -4.12 -2.75
C GLU A 113 -19.07 -3.07 -2.70
N GLY A 114 -19.07 -2.15 -3.67
CA GLY A 114 -20.05 -1.07 -3.76
C GLY A 114 -19.69 0.19 -2.96
N PHE A 115 -18.80 0.09 -1.96
CA PHE A 115 -18.19 1.25 -1.34
C PHE A 115 -17.15 1.86 -2.28
N LYS A 116 -16.99 3.17 -2.22
CA LYS A 116 -16.05 3.92 -3.07
C LYS A 116 -15.64 5.23 -2.42
N LEU A 117 -14.64 5.89 -2.99
CA LEU A 117 -14.32 7.27 -2.62
C LEU A 117 -15.54 8.17 -2.90
N ALA A 118 -15.86 9.05 -1.95
CA ALA A 118 -16.93 10.01 -2.13
C ALA A 118 -16.58 11.01 -3.24
N PRO A 119 -17.54 11.37 -4.11
CA PRO A 119 -17.28 12.35 -5.15
C PRO A 119 -17.14 13.76 -4.54
N PRO A 120 -16.35 14.67 -5.15
CA PRO A 120 -15.96 15.95 -4.52
C PRO A 120 -17.11 16.85 -4.09
N ASP A 121 -18.27 16.74 -4.74
CA ASP A 121 -19.51 17.47 -4.45
C ASP A 121 -20.22 16.98 -3.18
N ARG A 122 -20.00 15.71 -2.78
CA ARG A 122 -20.58 15.10 -1.58
C ARG A 122 -19.70 15.23 -0.34
N ILE A 123 -18.48 15.77 -0.46
CA ILE A 123 -17.55 15.94 0.66
C ILE A 123 -17.79 17.29 1.32
N SER A 124 -18.14 17.27 2.61
CA SER A 124 -18.33 18.48 3.43
C SER A 124 -17.05 19.33 3.50
N PRO A 125 -17.16 20.68 3.63
CA PRO A 125 -16.00 21.57 3.76
C PRO A 125 -15.04 21.17 4.90
N GLU A 126 -15.58 20.80 6.07
CA GLU A 126 -14.78 20.36 7.23
C GLU A 126 -13.91 19.13 6.90
N MET A 127 -14.47 18.18 6.17
CA MET A 127 -13.74 16.98 5.75
C MET A 127 -12.69 17.29 4.69
N LYS A 128 -12.97 18.21 3.74
CA LYS A 128 -11.98 18.66 2.76
C LYS A 128 -10.78 19.31 3.42
N GLU A 129 -11.00 20.13 4.45
CA GLU A 129 -9.92 20.75 5.22
C GLU A 129 -9.02 19.70 5.89
N LYS A 130 -9.62 18.70 6.55
CA LYS A 130 -8.89 17.59 7.19
C LYS A 130 -8.14 16.70 6.19
N MET A 131 -8.68 16.51 4.99
CA MET A 131 -7.99 15.79 3.92
C MET A 131 -6.79 16.57 3.38
N GLY A 132 -6.81 17.91 3.46
CA GLY A 132 -5.78 18.75 2.86
C GLY A 132 -5.60 18.47 1.37
N ASN A 133 -4.35 18.47 0.91
CA ASN A 133 -4.00 18.27 -0.51
C ASN A 133 -3.70 16.81 -0.84
N LEU A 134 -4.38 15.88 -0.17
CA LEU A 134 -4.21 14.45 -0.39
C LEU A 134 -4.92 14.00 -1.67
N SER A 135 -4.22 13.23 -2.49
CA SER A 135 -4.76 12.59 -3.69
C SER A 135 -4.95 11.10 -3.44
N PHE A 136 -6.19 10.64 -3.58
CA PHE A 136 -6.57 9.24 -3.42
C PHE A 136 -6.67 8.59 -4.79
N GLN A 137 -6.19 7.36 -4.89
CA GLN A 137 -6.22 6.61 -6.14
C GLN A 137 -6.97 5.29 -5.94
N CYS A 138 -7.73 4.86 -6.95
CA CYS A 138 -8.24 3.50 -6.96
C CYS A 138 -7.09 2.56 -7.34
N TYR A 139 -7.00 1.42 -6.67
CA TYR A 139 -5.95 0.43 -6.93
C TYR A 139 -5.94 -0.06 -8.38
N ARG A 140 -7.14 -0.23 -8.96
CA ARG A 140 -7.38 -0.49 -10.38
C ARG A 140 -8.59 0.31 -10.85
N PRO A 141 -8.73 0.64 -12.15
CA PRO A 141 -9.91 1.32 -12.69
C PRO A 141 -11.24 0.61 -12.34
N ASN A 142 -11.22 -0.72 -12.31
CA ASN A 142 -12.39 -1.55 -12.05
C ASN A 142 -12.59 -1.88 -10.56
N LYS A 143 -11.61 -1.60 -9.69
CA LYS A 143 -11.66 -1.90 -8.24
C LYS A 143 -11.76 -0.61 -7.43
N ARG A 144 -12.94 0.03 -7.48
CA ARG A 144 -13.19 1.33 -6.83
C ARG A 144 -13.30 1.27 -5.29
N ASN A 145 -13.50 0.07 -4.74
CA ASN A 145 -13.55 -0.19 -3.31
C ASN A 145 -12.15 -0.36 -2.69
N ILE A 146 -11.10 -0.42 -3.50
CA ILE A 146 -9.72 -0.52 -3.03
C ILE A 146 -9.03 0.81 -3.30
N ILE A 147 -8.72 1.53 -2.23
CA ILE A 147 -8.21 2.90 -2.29
C ILE A 147 -6.78 2.91 -1.78
N VAL A 148 -5.87 3.53 -2.53
CA VAL A 148 -4.46 3.68 -2.20
C VAL A 148 -4.13 5.16 -2.07
N ILE A 149 -3.24 5.45 -1.14
CA ILE A 149 -2.66 6.78 -0.95
C ILE A 149 -1.18 6.66 -0.60
N GLY A 150 -0.41 7.63 -1.04
CA GLY A 150 1.02 7.71 -0.78
C GLY A 150 1.82 7.83 -2.07
N HIS A 151 3.08 8.23 -2.00
CA HIS A 151 3.82 8.58 -0.78
C HIS A 151 3.53 10.02 -0.36
N VAL A 152 3.13 10.24 0.90
CA VAL A 152 2.89 11.58 1.46
C VAL A 152 3.81 11.83 2.64
N LEU A 153 4.08 13.10 2.94
CA LEU A 153 5.00 13.48 4.01
C LEU A 153 4.45 13.03 5.37
N GLY A 154 5.14 12.10 6.03
CA GLY A 154 4.66 11.49 7.27
C GLY A 154 4.54 12.46 8.44
N GLN A 155 5.32 13.55 8.46
CA GLN A 155 5.22 14.59 9.49
C GLN A 155 3.90 15.36 9.41
N LYS A 156 3.36 15.52 8.20
CA LYS A 156 2.11 16.25 7.96
C LYS A 156 0.89 15.34 7.98
N TYR A 157 1.05 14.09 7.55
CA TYR A 157 -0.06 13.16 7.31
C TYR A 157 0.10 11.86 8.09
N SER A 158 0.37 11.95 9.40
CA SER A 158 0.35 10.78 10.30
C SER A 158 -1.05 10.20 10.48
N GLU A 159 -2.07 11.04 10.33
CA GLU A 159 -3.48 10.66 10.28
C GLU A 159 -4.02 10.98 8.88
N ILE A 160 -4.65 10.00 8.25
CA ILE A 160 -5.17 10.11 6.88
C ILE A 160 -6.67 9.86 6.92
N VAL A 161 -7.44 10.86 6.49
CA VAL A 161 -8.91 10.80 6.45
C VAL A 161 -9.38 10.41 5.05
N PHE A 162 -9.98 9.24 4.92
CA PHE A 162 -10.59 8.75 3.68
C PHE A 162 -12.08 9.11 3.66
N PRO A 163 -12.56 9.88 2.66
CA PRO A 163 -13.98 10.16 2.48
C PRO A 163 -14.63 8.99 1.73
N ILE A 164 -15.37 8.15 2.44
CA ILE A 164 -15.99 6.95 1.84
C ILE A 164 -17.48 7.16 1.65
N LEU A 165 -17.97 6.86 0.46
CA LEU A 165 -19.39 6.78 0.15
C LEU A 165 -19.85 5.32 0.28
N SER A 166 -20.80 5.07 1.17
CA SER A 166 -21.47 3.78 1.28
C SER A 166 -22.32 3.49 0.05
N THR A 167 -22.61 2.22 -0.17
CA THR A 167 -23.35 1.81 -1.37
C THR A 167 -24.82 2.22 -1.31
N ASP A 168 -25.43 2.38 -2.49
CA ASP A 168 -26.87 2.56 -2.64
C ASP A 168 -27.51 1.21 -3.01
N LEU A 169 -28.22 0.62 -2.05
CA LEU A 169 -28.83 -0.71 -2.19
C LEU A 169 -30.05 -0.70 -3.13
N ALA A 170 -30.69 0.45 -3.35
CA ALA A 170 -31.78 0.55 -4.32
C ALA A 170 -31.29 0.30 -5.76
N LYS A 171 -30.00 0.51 -6.00
CA LYS A 171 -29.37 0.37 -7.33
C LYS A 171 -28.59 -0.93 -7.50
N LYS A 172 -28.30 -1.69 -6.43
CA LYS A 172 -27.51 -2.93 -6.48
C LYS A 172 -28.17 -4.04 -5.67
N LYS A 173 -28.68 -5.07 -6.36
CA LYS A 173 -29.37 -6.21 -5.75
C LYS A 173 -28.44 -7.18 -5.01
N ASP A 174 -27.15 -7.18 -5.34
CA ASP A 174 -26.18 -8.14 -4.83
C ASP A 174 -25.52 -7.71 -3.51
N ILE A 175 -25.93 -6.57 -2.94
CA ILE A 175 -25.41 -6.08 -1.67
C ILE A 175 -26.52 -6.11 -0.63
N HIS A 176 -26.20 -6.61 0.57
CA HIS A 176 -27.16 -6.79 1.66
C HIS A 176 -26.77 -5.98 2.90
N PHE A 177 -27.72 -5.75 3.81
CA PHE A 177 -27.42 -5.17 5.12
C PHE A 177 -26.78 -6.23 6.02
N LEU A 178 -25.45 -6.23 6.08
CA LEU A 178 -24.66 -7.14 6.88
C LEU A 178 -23.47 -6.41 7.52
N LYS A 179 -22.83 -7.08 8.47
CA LYS A 179 -21.54 -6.64 9.00
C LYS A 179 -20.45 -7.01 7.99
N TYR A 180 -19.81 -6.02 7.40
CA TYR A 180 -18.72 -6.23 6.47
C TYR A 180 -17.36 -5.95 7.11
N PRO A 181 -16.32 -6.74 6.79
CA PRO A 181 -14.96 -6.42 7.20
C PRO A 181 -14.35 -5.32 6.31
N ILE A 182 -13.47 -4.53 6.90
CA ILE A 182 -12.61 -3.56 6.21
C ILE A 182 -11.17 -3.96 6.53
N TYR A 183 -10.28 -3.86 5.55
CA TYR A 183 -8.87 -4.18 5.74
C TYR A 183 -8.00 -2.96 5.44
N VAL A 184 -6.97 -2.78 6.25
CA VAL A 184 -6.03 -1.68 6.13
C VAL A 184 -4.61 -2.23 6.07
N GLY A 185 -3.82 -1.66 5.17
CA GLY A 185 -2.36 -1.75 5.21
C GLY A 185 -1.79 -0.35 5.24
N GLY A 186 -0.78 -0.11 6.07
CA GLY A 186 -0.06 1.15 6.13
C GLY A 186 1.43 0.89 6.12
N ASN A 187 2.18 1.79 5.47
CA ASN A 187 3.63 1.74 5.45
C ASN A 187 4.21 3.09 5.87
N ARG A 188 5.45 3.04 6.37
CA ARG A 188 6.25 4.22 6.68
C ARG A 188 7.71 3.95 6.36
N GLY A 189 8.38 4.98 5.87
CA GLY A 189 9.76 4.87 5.42
C GLY A 189 9.93 4.03 4.15
N ARG A 190 11.18 3.80 3.76
CA ARG A 190 11.54 3.09 2.52
C ARG A 190 11.56 1.57 2.68
N GLY A 191 11.12 0.87 1.63
CA GLY A 191 11.17 -0.58 1.54
C GLY A 191 12.59 -1.14 1.48
N GLN A 192 12.73 -2.42 1.78
CA GLN A 192 13.98 -3.19 1.79
C GLN A 192 14.30 -3.81 0.43
N ILE A 193 13.28 -4.05 -0.40
CA ILE A 193 13.37 -4.77 -1.68
C ILE A 193 12.65 -3.95 -2.76
N TYR A 194 13.31 -3.79 -3.91
CA TYR A 194 12.75 -3.16 -5.10
C TYR A 194 11.88 -4.14 -5.90
N PRO A 195 11.01 -3.65 -6.79
CA PRO A 195 10.17 -4.54 -7.59
C PRO A 195 10.98 -5.57 -8.41
N ASP A 196 12.21 -5.24 -8.83
CA ASP A 196 13.08 -6.15 -9.58
C ASP A 196 13.77 -7.22 -8.72
N GLY A 197 13.42 -7.31 -7.43
CA GLY A 197 13.99 -8.23 -6.45
C GLY A 197 15.32 -7.76 -5.86
N SER A 198 15.90 -6.67 -6.36
CA SER A 198 17.15 -6.14 -5.80
C SER A 198 16.96 -5.51 -4.42
N LYS A 199 18.01 -5.57 -3.59
CA LYS A 199 18.01 -4.99 -2.24
C LYS A 199 18.21 -3.49 -2.30
N SER A 200 17.41 -2.73 -1.53
CA SER A 200 17.63 -1.30 -1.34
C SER A 200 18.80 -1.03 -0.39
N ASN A 201 19.28 0.21 -0.34
CA ASN A 201 20.26 0.65 0.66
C ASN A 201 19.66 0.80 2.08
N ASN A 202 18.37 0.47 2.28
CA ASN A 202 17.69 0.49 3.58
C ASN A 202 17.41 -0.95 4.06
N THR A 203 18.43 -1.80 3.99
CA THR A 203 18.38 -3.20 4.43
C THR A 203 19.74 -3.65 4.95
N VAL A 204 19.79 -4.85 5.53
CA VAL A 204 21.03 -5.47 6.00
C VAL A 204 21.70 -6.22 4.85
N TYR A 205 23.01 -6.00 4.68
CA TYR A 205 23.86 -6.76 3.77
C TYR A 205 24.58 -7.84 4.58
N ASN A 206 24.38 -9.11 4.19
CA ASN A 206 24.97 -10.26 4.85
C ASN A 206 26.26 -10.67 4.11
N ALA A 207 27.16 -11.36 4.82
CA ALA A 207 28.33 -11.97 4.20
C ALA A 207 27.90 -13.03 3.17
N THR A 208 28.58 -13.10 2.03
CA THR A 208 28.31 -14.09 0.98
C THR A 208 28.95 -15.45 1.29
N SER A 209 29.94 -15.48 2.17
CA SER A 209 30.66 -16.69 2.58
C SER A 209 31.27 -16.51 3.97
N SER A 210 31.55 -17.63 4.63
CA SER A 210 32.30 -17.65 5.89
C SER A 210 33.79 -17.37 5.62
N GLY A 211 34.45 -16.61 6.48
CA GLY A 211 35.87 -16.33 6.36
C GLY A 211 36.36 -15.16 7.20
N ILE A 212 37.60 -14.74 6.94
CA ILE A 212 38.25 -13.62 7.63
C ILE A 212 38.28 -12.41 6.68
N VAL A 213 37.76 -11.27 7.14
CA VAL A 213 37.80 -10.00 6.38
C VAL A 213 39.24 -9.51 6.29
N ARG A 214 39.84 -9.55 5.09
CA ARG A 214 41.24 -9.12 4.87
C ARG A 214 41.41 -7.63 4.61
N LYS A 215 40.42 -6.98 3.99
CA LYS A 215 40.49 -5.58 3.56
C LYS A 215 39.10 -4.97 3.50
N ILE A 216 38.97 -3.72 3.95
CA ILE A 216 37.78 -2.88 3.73
C ILE A 216 38.25 -1.65 2.96
N VAL A 217 37.68 -1.41 1.79
CA VAL A 217 37.92 -0.21 0.98
C VAL A 217 36.68 0.66 1.07
N ARG A 218 36.86 1.97 1.25
CA ARG A 218 35.80 2.97 1.30
C ARG A 218 35.75 3.76 0.00
#